data_AF-A0A7X9RYG1-F1
#
_entry.id   AF-A0A7X9RYG1-F1
#
_cell.length_a   1.000
_cell.length_b   1.000
_cell.length_c   1.000
_cell.angle_alpha   90.00
_cell.angle_beta   90.00
_cell.angle_gamma   90.00
#
_symmetry.space_group_name_H-M   'P 1'
#
loop_
_entity.id
_entity.type
_entity.pdbx_description
1 polymer ?
#
loop_
_entity_poly.entity_id
_entity_poly.type
_entity_poly.pdbx_seq_one_letter_code
_entity_poly.pdbx_strand_id
1 'polypeptide(L)'
;MLNKLTFLLLISCLFSCQKKDDKLKIVLTGDVLLDRGVAYRMRIHGDSLLVNAFKPFKGQDFTVINLEGTITATGPKQNDRYNFKSDEKCAGLLKEAGVTHVSIANNHIYDFGKEGYDNTINAIKKHQFQVVGHENKPSILEKGGKRCAILSASLLEHNEFLAISSVEELKQSVQKFVAQHENIPLIVYLHWGYEMQAVPLQWQRELAMQLIDLGVDAIVGHHPHVTQTIEYIKDKPVIYSLGNFVADPYMTDARSSYVVELEIDQEIEAVKLTPVAIKNCFPKTMALNDQMTALKRHLRFSNVSLYHDDQYWKLMQTKNINFSEPTDIWMISEKNTISMLKKFSEKSYLLKLQKGEVMTNVLQLHGSLSEYHIADINNDDHLDVLIGITKKVKFDSTLKKRVNIYTYKDKALKPLWLGTKLVNDVESFGVLKKNEKNYLTTVETLNENEKVERIYEWDDFGFALTELN
;
A
#
# COMPACT_ATOMS: atom_id res chain seq x y z
N MET A 1 72.53 -23.56 12.04
CA MET A 1 72.15 -22.75 10.86
C MET A 1 70.98 -23.44 10.18
N LEU A 2 69.92 -22.69 9.88
CA LEU A 2 68.74 -23.09 9.08
C LEU A 2 67.88 -24.23 9.68
N ASN A 3 66.56 -24.26 9.57
CA ASN A 3 65.55 -23.31 9.12
C ASN A 3 64.18 -23.92 9.48
N LYS A 4 63.27 -23.06 9.96
CA LYS A 4 61.88 -22.89 9.48
C LYS A 4 60.77 -23.94 9.73
N LEU A 5 59.66 -23.33 10.13
CA LEU A 5 58.25 -23.68 9.92
C LEU A 5 57.56 -24.58 10.95
N THR A 6 57.09 -23.95 12.04
CA THR A 6 55.86 -24.34 12.70
C THR A 6 54.85 -23.20 12.51
N PHE A 7 53.93 -23.41 11.57
CA PHE A 7 52.85 -22.50 11.25
C PHE A 7 51.81 -22.56 12.38
N LEU A 8 51.52 -21.42 13.02
CA LEU A 8 50.43 -21.30 13.99
C LEU A 8 49.10 -21.64 13.30
N LEU A 9 48.44 -22.73 13.72
CA LEU A 9 47.00 -22.88 13.58
C LEU A 9 46.32 -21.91 14.57
N LEU A 10 46.12 -20.67 14.13
CA LEU A 10 45.05 -19.83 14.68
C LEU A 10 43.80 -20.15 13.86
N ILE A 11 43.02 -21.11 14.37
CA ILE A 11 41.63 -21.31 13.96
C ILE A 11 40.89 -20.04 14.39
N SER A 12 40.86 -19.04 13.50
CA SER A 12 39.81 -18.03 13.52
C SER A 12 38.54 -18.74 13.08
N CYS A 13 37.80 -19.26 14.06
CA CYS A 13 36.36 -19.46 13.92
C CYS A 13 35.73 -18.09 13.67
N LEU A 14 35.84 -17.62 12.42
CA LEU A 14 34.88 -16.71 11.83
C LEU A 14 33.55 -17.47 11.84
N PHE A 15 32.85 -17.37 12.96
CA PHE A 15 31.40 -17.34 12.91
C PHE A 15 31.06 -16.16 11.99
N SER A 16 30.99 -16.45 10.70
CA SER A 16 30.06 -15.79 9.80
C SER A 16 28.68 -16.09 10.38
N CYS A 17 28.33 -15.34 11.43
CA CYS A 17 26.95 -15.04 11.70
C CYS A 17 26.54 -14.30 10.45
N GLN A 18 25.92 -14.99 9.49
CA GLN A 18 25.11 -14.35 8.48
C GLN A 18 24.20 -13.43 9.28
N LYS A 19 24.54 -12.13 9.33
CA LYS A 19 23.60 -11.12 9.80
C LYS A 19 22.39 -11.35 8.91
N LYS A 20 21.34 -11.91 9.50
CA LYS A 20 20.02 -11.90 8.92
C LYS A 20 19.82 -10.45 8.51
N ASP A 21 19.56 -10.22 7.22
CA ASP A 21 19.39 -8.89 6.68
C ASP A 21 18.06 -8.36 7.22
N ASP A 22 18.10 -7.96 8.49
CA ASP A 22 16.92 -7.60 9.25
C ASP A 22 16.53 -6.19 8.79
N LYS A 23 15.55 -6.18 7.89
CA LYS A 23 14.86 -4.97 7.45
C LYS A 23 14.20 -4.29 8.63
N LEU A 24 14.14 -2.96 8.59
CA LEU A 24 13.37 -2.18 9.54
C LEU A 24 11.87 -2.38 9.27
N LYS A 25 11.09 -2.76 10.28
CA LYS A 25 9.66 -3.00 10.15
C LYS A 25 8.81 -1.97 10.88
N ILE A 26 7.98 -1.25 10.14
CA ILE A 26 7.14 -0.17 10.66
C ILE A 26 5.69 -0.51 10.37
N VAL A 27 4.86 -0.56 11.42
CA VAL A 27 3.40 -0.63 11.30
C VAL A 27 2.80 0.76 11.43
N LEU A 28 1.89 1.07 10.51
CA LEU A 28 1.10 2.30 10.45
C LEU A 28 -0.38 1.92 10.52
N THR A 29 -1.11 2.53 11.45
CA THR A 29 -2.55 2.29 11.61
C THR A 29 -3.38 3.47 11.11
N GLY A 30 -4.67 3.24 10.92
CA GLY A 30 -5.66 4.31 10.79
C GLY A 30 -5.92 5.07 12.10
N ASP A 31 -7.02 5.82 12.11
CA ASP A 31 -7.40 6.72 13.21
C ASP A 31 -7.64 5.96 14.52
N VAL A 32 -7.05 6.48 15.60
CA VAL A 32 -7.23 6.01 16.97
C VAL A 32 -7.93 7.10 17.77
N LEU A 33 -9.24 6.94 17.95
CA LEU A 33 -10.11 7.79 18.75
C LEU A 33 -10.51 7.02 20.02
N LEU A 34 -10.09 7.52 21.18
CA LEU A 34 -10.22 6.79 22.46
C LEU A 34 -11.41 7.21 23.34
N ASP A 35 -12.30 8.03 22.78
CA ASP A 35 -13.52 8.53 23.44
C ASP A 35 -14.79 7.78 22.95
N ARG A 36 -15.98 8.27 23.31
CA ARG A 36 -17.29 7.77 22.87
C ARG A 36 -17.47 6.27 23.14
N GLY A 37 -17.87 5.52 22.11
CA GLY A 37 -18.05 4.08 22.17
C GLY A 37 -16.81 3.33 22.64
N VAL A 38 -15.60 3.80 22.31
CA VAL A 38 -14.34 3.17 22.76
C VAL A 38 -14.22 3.25 24.28
N ALA A 39 -14.32 4.46 24.85
CA ALA A 39 -14.28 4.67 26.30
C ALA A 39 -15.39 3.87 27.02
N TYR A 40 -16.61 3.87 26.47
CA TYR A 40 -17.71 3.07 27.01
C TYR A 40 -17.38 1.57 27.02
N ARG A 41 -16.87 1.02 25.91
CA ARG A 41 -16.55 -0.40 25.79
C ARG A 41 -15.41 -0.81 26.73
N MET A 42 -14.37 0.00 26.85
CA MET A 42 -13.27 -0.24 27.79
C MET A 42 -13.77 -0.24 29.24
N ARG A 43 -14.66 0.70 29.61
CA ARG A 43 -15.23 0.75 30.96
C ARG A 43 -16.02 -0.51 31.33
N ILE A 44 -16.79 -1.07 30.40
CA ILE A 44 -17.67 -2.22 30.65
C ILE A 44 -16.94 -3.56 30.51
N HIS A 45 -16.01 -3.67 29.56
CA HIS A 45 -15.39 -4.94 29.19
C HIS A 45 -13.89 -5.03 29.54
N GLY A 46 -13.32 -3.95 30.07
CA GLY A 46 -11.94 -3.88 30.53
C GLY A 46 -10.97 -3.24 29.54
N ASP A 47 -9.92 -2.65 30.08
CA ASP A 47 -8.88 -1.92 29.36
C ASP A 47 -8.06 -2.80 28.41
N SER A 48 -8.05 -4.12 28.65
CA SER A 48 -7.38 -5.11 27.80
C SER A 48 -7.87 -5.09 26.34
N LEU A 49 -9.06 -4.54 26.06
CA LEU A 49 -9.54 -4.35 24.69
C LEU A 49 -8.59 -3.50 23.85
N LEU A 50 -8.07 -2.40 24.41
CA LEU A 50 -7.13 -1.52 23.72
C LEU A 50 -5.79 -2.22 23.51
N VAL A 51 -5.26 -2.89 24.53
CA VAL A 51 -3.98 -3.63 24.43
C VAL A 51 -4.08 -4.76 23.39
N ASN A 52 -5.21 -5.48 23.36
CA ASN A 52 -5.42 -6.60 22.44
C ASN A 52 -5.66 -6.15 20.99
N ALA A 53 -6.08 -4.91 20.75
CA ALA A 53 -6.26 -4.37 19.39
C ALA A 53 -4.97 -4.44 18.55
N PHE A 54 -3.81 -4.28 19.20
CA PHE A 54 -2.50 -4.30 18.55
C PHE A 54 -1.84 -5.69 18.55
N LYS A 55 -2.40 -6.67 19.26
CA LYS A 55 -1.81 -8.01 19.40
C LYS A 55 -1.48 -8.68 18.05
N PRO A 56 -2.31 -8.60 17.00
CA PRO A 56 -2.00 -9.17 15.69
C PRO A 56 -0.77 -8.55 15.00
N PHE A 57 -0.35 -7.35 15.44
CA PHE A 57 0.71 -6.56 14.84
C PHE A 57 1.95 -6.45 15.74
N LYS A 58 2.10 -7.34 16.73
CA LYS A 58 3.29 -7.43 17.57
C LYS A 58 4.50 -7.97 16.80
N GLY A 59 5.70 -7.62 17.27
CA GLY A 59 6.97 -8.09 16.70
C GLY A 59 7.60 -7.14 15.68
N GLN A 60 6.98 -5.99 15.47
CA GLN A 60 7.47 -4.90 14.62
C GLN A 60 8.43 -4.01 15.40
N ASP A 61 9.31 -3.30 14.69
CA ASP A 61 10.28 -2.41 15.33
C ASP A 61 9.62 -1.13 15.81
N PHE A 62 8.70 -0.61 14.99
CA PHE A 62 7.96 0.60 15.29
C PHE A 62 6.47 0.42 14.97
N THR A 63 5.62 0.94 15.84
CA THR A 63 4.17 1.03 15.64
C THR A 63 3.76 2.49 15.80
N VAL A 64 3.23 3.05 14.71
CA VAL A 64 2.91 4.47 14.53
C VAL A 64 1.40 4.59 14.36
N ILE A 65 0.77 5.46 15.15
CA ILE A 65 -0.68 5.68 15.13
C ILE A 65 -1.01 7.16 14.91
N ASN A 66 -2.17 7.46 14.34
CA ASN A 66 -2.80 8.77 14.43
C ASN A 66 -3.73 8.78 15.66
N LEU A 67 -3.37 9.51 16.73
CA LEU A 67 -4.23 9.68 17.90
C LEU A 67 -5.11 10.91 17.68
N GLU A 68 -6.40 10.68 17.45
CA GLU A 68 -7.36 11.71 17.11
C GLU A 68 -8.22 12.08 18.32
N GLY A 69 -7.83 13.17 18.97
CA GLY A 69 -8.39 13.65 20.23
C GLY A 69 -7.32 13.95 21.27
N THR A 70 -7.78 14.27 22.47
CA THR A 70 -6.90 14.66 23.59
C THR A 70 -6.82 13.59 24.67
N ILE A 71 -5.66 13.50 25.34
CA ILE A 71 -5.48 12.79 26.61
C ILE A 71 -5.41 13.84 27.71
N THR A 72 -6.55 14.11 28.35
CA THR A 72 -6.63 15.17 29.36
C THR A 72 -7.81 14.94 30.31
N ALA A 73 -7.68 15.37 31.55
CA ALA A 73 -8.80 15.50 32.48
C ALA A 73 -9.37 16.93 32.50
N THR A 74 -8.53 17.91 32.17
CA THR A 74 -8.75 19.36 32.31
C THR A 74 -8.70 20.06 30.95
N GLY A 75 -8.76 21.40 30.95
CA GLY A 75 -8.87 22.23 29.75
C GLY A 75 -10.31 22.59 29.40
N PRO A 76 -10.56 23.81 28.89
CA PRO A 76 -11.87 24.20 28.42
C PRO A 76 -12.20 23.49 27.11
N LYS A 77 -13.38 22.88 27.04
CA LYS A 77 -13.95 22.36 25.79
C LYS A 77 -14.04 23.49 24.76
N GLN A 78 -13.60 23.26 23.54
CA GLN A 78 -13.70 24.25 22.45
C GLN A 78 -15.10 24.28 21.84
N ASN A 79 -15.41 25.35 21.11
CA ASN A 79 -16.72 25.56 20.49
C ASN A 79 -16.86 24.79 19.17
N ASP A 80 -16.58 23.49 19.22
CA ASP A 80 -16.66 22.58 18.08
C ASP A 80 -17.79 21.57 18.24
N ARG A 81 -18.29 21.06 17.12
CA ARG A 81 -19.38 20.07 17.11
C ARG A 81 -19.00 18.80 17.88
N TYR A 82 -17.76 18.36 17.72
CA TYR A 82 -17.20 17.17 18.37
C TYR A 82 -15.95 17.56 19.13
N ASN A 83 -15.79 17.03 20.34
CA ASN A 83 -14.60 17.24 21.16
C ASN A 83 -14.32 15.90 21.83
N PHE A 84 -13.13 15.35 21.63
CA PHE A 84 -12.74 14.02 22.06
C PHE A 84 -11.73 14.09 23.19
N LYS A 85 -12.07 13.41 24.28
CA LYS A 85 -11.25 13.35 25.49
C LYS A 85 -11.08 11.92 25.95
N SER A 86 -9.85 11.56 26.30
CA SER A 86 -9.51 10.27 26.88
C SER A 86 -8.74 10.41 28.18
N ASP A 87 -8.85 9.38 29.02
CA ASP A 87 -8.20 9.30 30.33
C ASP A 87 -6.68 9.14 30.17
N GLU A 88 -5.88 9.71 31.10
CA GLU A 88 -4.42 9.60 31.09
C GLU A 88 -3.93 8.15 31.04
N LYS A 89 -4.67 7.21 31.64
CA LYS A 89 -4.35 5.77 31.61
C LYS A 89 -4.24 5.21 30.19
N CYS A 90 -4.93 5.82 29.21
CA CYS A 90 -4.88 5.39 27.82
C CYS A 90 -3.46 5.47 27.23
N ALA A 91 -2.65 6.45 27.65
CA ALA A 91 -1.25 6.51 27.25
C ALA A 91 -0.48 5.28 27.75
N GLY A 92 -0.68 4.87 29.00
CA GLY A 92 -0.09 3.63 29.54
C GLY A 92 -0.53 2.38 28.79
N LEU A 93 -1.81 2.28 28.44
CA LEU A 93 -2.36 1.14 27.69
C LEU A 93 -1.82 1.05 26.27
N LEU A 94 -1.69 2.17 25.56
CA LEU A 94 -1.04 2.20 24.24
C LEU A 94 0.42 1.73 24.33
N LYS A 95 1.11 2.00 25.45
CA LYS A 95 2.51 1.60 25.65
C LYS A 95 2.60 0.11 25.84
N GLU A 96 1.73 -0.44 26.68
CA GLU A 96 1.56 -1.88 26.88
C GLU A 96 1.20 -2.60 25.58
N ALA A 97 0.40 -1.95 24.72
CA ALA A 97 0.03 -2.47 23.40
C ALA A 97 1.22 -2.56 22.43
N GLY A 98 2.33 -1.85 22.70
CA GLY A 98 3.53 -1.82 21.86
C GLY A 98 3.60 -0.63 20.90
N VAL A 99 2.74 0.39 21.06
CA VAL A 99 2.86 1.64 20.30
C VAL A 99 4.19 2.31 20.64
N THR A 100 4.87 2.85 19.64
CA THR A 100 6.17 3.53 19.81
C THR A 100 6.09 5.02 19.46
N HIS A 101 5.27 5.37 18.47
CA HIS A 101 5.11 6.73 17.97
C HIS A 101 3.63 7.09 17.88
N VAL A 102 3.31 8.32 18.27
CA VAL A 102 1.95 8.85 18.20
C VAL A 102 2.00 10.13 17.41
N SER A 103 1.34 10.14 16.25
CA SER A 103 1.02 11.39 15.56
C SER A 103 -0.17 12.07 16.25
N ILE A 104 -0.03 13.37 16.43
CA ILE A 104 -1.07 14.26 16.96
C ILE A 104 -1.44 15.38 15.97
N ALA A 105 -0.91 15.34 14.75
CA ALA A 105 -1.20 16.34 13.72
C ALA A 105 -2.56 16.05 13.08
N ASN A 106 -3.63 16.43 13.77
CA ASN A 106 -5.02 16.32 13.33
C ASN A 106 -5.87 17.44 13.94
N ASN A 107 -7.09 17.61 13.43
CA ASN A 107 -8.01 18.68 13.85
C ASN A 107 -8.55 18.53 15.28
N HIS A 108 -8.38 17.38 15.93
CA HIS A 108 -8.95 17.10 17.25
C HIS A 108 -7.97 17.27 18.42
N ILE A 109 -6.70 17.59 18.15
CA ILE A 109 -5.70 17.73 19.22
C ILE A 109 -5.91 18.97 20.11
N TYR A 110 -6.68 19.95 19.64
CA TYR A 110 -7.02 21.16 20.38
C TYR A 110 -8.46 21.17 20.92
N ASP A 111 -9.18 20.04 20.90
CA ASP A 111 -10.56 19.94 21.40
C ASP A 111 -10.74 20.44 22.86
N PHE A 112 -9.67 20.42 23.66
CA PHE A 112 -9.65 20.95 25.03
C PHE A 112 -8.65 22.10 25.22
N GLY A 113 -8.43 22.85 24.13
CA GLY A 113 -7.53 23.99 24.05
C GLY A 113 -6.06 23.62 24.26
N LYS A 114 -5.22 24.65 24.46
CA LYS A 114 -3.79 24.48 24.69
C LYS A 114 -3.49 23.60 25.92
N GLU A 115 -4.31 23.67 26.96
CA GLU A 115 -4.13 22.82 28.14
C GLU A 115 -4.32 21.34 27.81
N GLY A 116 -5.37 20.99 27.06
CA GLY A 116 -5.58 19.62 26.59
C GLY A 116 -4.46 19.12 25.68
N TYR A 117 -3.96 19.99 24.80
CA TYR A 117 -2.80 19.73 23.95
C TYR A 117 -1.52 19.42 24.77
N ASP A 118 -1.17 20.31 25.69
CA ASP A 118 0.02 20.17 26.54
C ASP A 118 -0.09 18.91 27.43
N ASN A 119 -1.26 18.64 28.00
CA ASN A 119 -1.54 17.44 28.78
C ASN A 119 -1.35 16.16 27.94
N THR A 120 -1.81 16.18 26.69
CA THR A 120 -1.66 15.05 25.76
C THR A 120 -0.19 14.74 25.51
N ILE A 121 0.61 15.77 25.19
CA ILE A 121 2.06 15.62 24.98
C ILE A 121 2.75 15.11 26.24
N ASN A 122 2.40 15.65 27.41
CA ASN A 122 2.98 15.25 28.68
C ASN A 122 2.66 13.80 29.03
N ALA A 123 1.41 13.36 28.83
CA ALA A 123 0.99 11.97 29.04
C ALA A 123 1.76 11.01 28.12
N ILE A 124 1.91 11.36 26.83
CA ILE A 124 2.66 10.56 25.87
C ILE A 124 4.16 10.51 26.25
N LYS A 125 4.79 11.66 26.54
CA LYS A 125 6.22 11.70 26.94
C LYS A 125 6.49 10.95 28.25
N LYS A 126 5.59 11.02 29.23
CA LYS A 126 5.67 10.28 30.50
C LYS A 126 5.76 8.77 30.30
N HIS A 127 5.10 8.25 29.26
CA HIS A 127 5.13 6.83 28.90
C HIS A 127 6.20 6.47 27.86
N GLN A 128 7.15 7.37 27.59
CA GLN A 128 8.31 7.14 26.73
C GLN A 128 7.92 6.73 25.29
N PHE A 129 6.92 7.39 24.73
CA PHE A 129 6.71 7.38 23.28
C PHE A 129 7.37 8.61 22.65
N GLN A 130 7.55 8.55 21.34
CA GLN A 130 7.84 9.73 20.54
C GLN A 130 6.52 10.37 20.06
N VAL A 131 6.45 11.69 20.16
CA VAL A 131 5.33 12.48 19.62
C VAL A 131 5.73 12.98 18.23
N VAL A 132 4.95 12.63 17.21
CA VAL A 132 5.13 13.08 15.83
C VAL A 132 4.08 14.16 15.51
N GLY A 133 4.43 15.17 14.71
CA GLY A 133 3.51 16.24 14.32
C GLY A 133 3.33 17.37 15.35
N HIS A 134 4.00 17.30 16.52
CA HIS A 134 4.09 18.40 17.49
C HIS A 134 5.10 19.48 17.08
N GLU A 135 6.13 19.09 16.32
CA GLU A 135 7.19 19.98 15.84
C GLU A 135 7.33 19.86 14.32
N ASN A 136 7.74 20.93 13.65
CA ASN A 136 8.02 20.93 12.21
C ASN A 136 9.38 20.28 11.93
N LYS A 137 9.49 18.99 12.27
CA LYS A 137 10.66 18.16 12.04
C LYS A 137 10.24 16.69 11.88
N PRO A 138 10.80 15.95 10.90
CA PRO A 138 10.61 14.51 10.83
C PRO A 138 11.20 13.80 12.06
N SER A 139 10.55 12.72 12.50
CA SER A 139 11.05 11.80 13.52
C SER A 139 11.82 10.67 12.84
N ILE A 140 13.10 10.49 13.18
CA ILE A 140 13.93 9.40 12.64
C ILE A 140 13.72 8.14 13.48
N LEU A 141 13.26 7.08 12.81
CA LEU A 141 13.15 5.72 13.28
C LEU A 141 14.44 4.98 12.95
N GLU A 142 15.11 4.44 13.96
CA GLU A 142 16.39 3.74 13.77
C GLU A 142 16.46 2.46 14.59
N LYS A 143 16.83 1.36 13.92
CA LYS A 143 17.15 0.08 14.57
C LYS A 143 18.10 -0.72 13.70
N GLY A 144 19.11 -1.34 14.32
CA GLY A 144 20.03 -2.25 13.60
C GLY A 144 20.85 -1.57 12.49
N GLY A 145 21.01 -0.24 12.53
CA GLY A 145 21.69 0.54 11.49
C GLY A 145 20.82 0.88 10.26
N LYS A 146 19.56 0.45 10.24
CA LYS A 146 18.55 0.83 9.24
C LYS A 146 17.77 2.05 9.76
N ARG A 147 17.41 2.97 8.87
CA ARG A 147 16.76 4.24 9.22
C ARG A 147 15.59 4.55 8.30
N CYS A 148 14.58 5.21 8.85
CA CYS A 148 13.48 5.82 8.11
C CYS A 148 13.01 7.05 8.87
N ALA A 149 12.50 8.08 8.19
CA ALA A 149 11.92 9.25 8.82
C ALA A 149 10.42 9.31 8.61
N ILE A 150 9.69 9.82 9.61
CA ILE A 150 8.26 10.10 9.52
C ILE A 150 8.02 11.58 9.78
N LEU A 151 7.41 12.26 8.81
CA LEU A 151 6.89 13.61 8.95
C LEU A 151 5.37 13.55 9.01
N SER A 152 4.75 14.18 10.00
CA SER A 152 3.28 14.24 10.08
C SER A 152 2.78 15.67 10.05
N ALA A 153 1.66 15.86 9.35
CA ALA A 153 1.02 17.15 9.12
C ALA A 153 -0.49 16.97 8.99
N SER A 154 -1.23 18.05 9.20
CA SER A 154 -2.65 18.12 8.83
C SER A 154 -2.90 19.27 7.89
N LEU A 155 -3.75 19.04 6.89
CA LEU A 155 -4.06 20.02 5.84
C LEU A 155 -5.56 20.34 5.80
N LEU A 156 -6.21 20.29 6.96
CA LEU A 156 -7.60 20.69 7.13
C LEU A 156 -7.68 22.18 7.49
N GLU A 157 -8.86 22.75 7.32
CA GLU A 157 -9.17 24.10 7.79
C GLU A 157 -9.14 24.17 9.32
N HIS A 158 -8.88 25.36 9.88
CA HIS A 158 -8.85 25.63 11.33
C HIS A 158 -7.74 24.90 12.13
N ASN A 159 -6.64 24.57 11.46
CA ASN A 159 -5.50 23.86 12.04
C ASN A 159 -4.26 24.74 12.24
N GLU A 160 -4.39 26.06 12.26
CA GLU A 160 -3.28 27.03 12.25
C GLU A 160 -2.34 26.94 13.47
N PHE A 161 -2.76 26.22 14.52
CA PHE A 161 -1.96 25.96 15.72
C PHE A 161 -1.12 24.67 15.65
N LEU A 162 -1.21 23.90 14.57
CA LEU A 162 -0.38 22.71 14.35
C LEU A 162 1.01 23.09 13.83
N ALA A 163 1.96 22.17 13.98
CA ALA A 163 3.34 22.42 13.56
C ALA A 163 3.50 22.55 12.03
N ILE A 164 2.64 21.87 11.28
CA ILE A 164 2.54 21.96 9.83
C ILE A 164 1.05 21.90 9.50
N SER A 165 0.50 23.03 9.06
CA SER A 165 -0.93 23.19 8.76
C SER A 165 -1.21 23.63 7.32
N SER A 166 -0.18 23.89 6.52
CA SER A 166 -0.29 24.32 5.13
C SER A 166 0.54 23.46 4.18
N VAL A 167 0.14 23.47 2.90
CA VAL A 167 0.85 22.77 1.82
C VAL A 167 2.26 23.32 1.66
N GLU A 168 2.43 24.64 1.73
CA GLU A 168 3.72 25.31 1.60
C GLU A 168 4.69 24.92 2.71
N GLU A 169 4.25 24.94 3.97
CA GLU A 169 5.08 24.51 5.11
C GLU A 169 5.50 23.05 5.01
N LEU A 170 4.58 22.18 4.59
CA LEU A 170 4.86 20.76 4.38
C LEU A 170 5.96 20.58 3.32
N LYS A 171 5.80 21.23 2.16
CA LYS A 171 6.77 21.14 1.07
C LYS A 171 8.14 21.68 1.46
N GLN A 172 8.19 22.80 2.20
CA GLN A 172 9.44 23.35 2.73
C GLN A 172 10.12 22.40 3.72
N SER A 173 9.34 21.76 4.61
CA SER A 173 9.86 20.80 5.58
C SER A 173 10.44 19.55 4.90
N VAL A 174 9.73 19.01 3.91
CA VAL A 174 10.20 17.91 3.06
C VAL A 174 11.50 18.27 2.34
N GLN A 175 11.52 19.41 1.63
CA GLN A 175 12.71 19.88 0.91
C GLN A 175 13.92 20.02 1.83
N LYS A 176 13.73 20.64 3.00
CA LYS A 176 14.79 20.81 3.99
C LYS A 176 15.32 19.47 4.49
N PHE A 177 14.43 18.52 4.80
CA PHE A 177 14.84 17.22 5.31
C PHE A 177 15.60 16.42 4.26
N VAL A 178 15.06 16.30 3.03
CA VAL A 178 15.66 15.55 1.92
C VAL A 178 17.03 16.11 1.57
N ALA A 179 17.19 17.44 1.52
CA ALA A 179 18.49 18.08 1.27
C ALA A 179 19.53 17.82 2.38
N GLN A 180 19.10 17.47 3.59
CA GLN A 180 19.99 17.18 4.73
C GLN A 180 20.24 15.68 4.93
N HIS A 181 19.44 14.81 4.31
CA HIS A 181 19.42 13.36 4.58
C HIS A 181 19.23 12.53 3.31
N GLU A 182 20.23 12.51 2.42
CA GLU A 182 20.17 11.84 1.11
C GLU A 182 19.85 10.33 1.16
N ASN A 183 20.06 9.65 2.29
CA ASN A 183 19.92 8.19 2.44
C ASN A 183 19.01 7.79 3.61
N ILE A 184 17.95 8.55 3.87
CA ILE A 184 16.92 8.18 4.86
C ILE A 184 15.55 8.26 4.19
N PRO A 185 14.88 7.12 3.94
CA PRO A 185 13.55 7.12 3.36
C PRO A 185 12.57 7.96 4.18
N LEU A 186 11.82 8.85 3.52
CA LEU A 186 10.88 9.75 4.18
C LEU A 186 9.43 9.30 3.94
N ILE A 187 8.73 8.97 5.02
CA ILE A 187 7.28 8.73 5.03
C ILE A 187 6.56 10.01 5.47
N VAL A 188 5.58 10.43 4.69
CA VAL A 188 4.71 11.56 5.03
C VAL A 188 3.34 11.03 5.47
N TYR A 189 3.00 11.26 6.74
CA TYR A 189 1.81 10.75 7.45
C TYR A 189 0.77 11.86 7.61
N LEU A 190 -0.24 11.90 6.72
CA LEU A 190 -1.07 13.08 6.44
C LEU A 190 -2.52 12.98 6.90
N HIS A 191 -2.97 13.99 7.63
CA HIS A 191 -4.37 14.14 8.04
C HIS A 191 -5.08 15.16 7.12
N TRP A 192 -5.84 14.68 6.14
CA TRP A 192 -6.27 15.47 4.97
C TRP A 192 -7.54 14.95 4.27
N GLY A 193 -8.09 15.75 3.35
CA GLY A 193 -9.28 15.38 2.57
C GLY A 193 -10.59 15.67 3.31
N TYR A 194 -11.68 15.02 2.92
CA TYR A 194 -12.98 15.15 3.58
C TYR A 194 -13.43 13.82 4.17
N GLU A 195 -14.13 13.90 5.31
CA GLU A 195 -14.81 12.77 5.93
C GLU A 195 -15.67 11.98 4.94
N MET A 196 -15.62 10.65 5.05
CA MET A 196 -16.45 9.68 4.33
C MET A 196 -16.28 9.67 2.80
N GLN A 197 -15.25 10.32 2.26
CA GLN A 197 -14.94 10.24 0.83
C GLN A 197 -14.00 9.06 0.53
N ALA A 198 -14.50 8.06 -0.21
CA ALA A 198 -13.73 6.87 -0.58
C ALA A 198 -12.77 7.07 -1.78
N VAL A 199 -12.90 8.17 -2.51
CA VAL A 199 -12.01 8.53 -3.63
C VAL A 199 -11.32 9.84 -3.27
N PRO A 200 -9.97 9.91 -3.35
CA PRO A 200 -9.27 11.14 -3.03
C PRO A 200 -9.56 12.21 -4.07
N LEU A 201 -9.52 13.46 -3.63
CA LEU A 201 -9.74 14.63 -4.46
C LEU A 201 -8.56 14.86 -5.41
N GLN A 202 -8.80 15.62 -6.47
CA GLN A 202 -7.78 15.95 -7.45
C GLN A 202 -6.57 16.64 -6.81
N TRP A 203 -6.79 17.59 -5.90
CA TRP A 203 -5.70 18.29 -5.20
C TRP A 203 -4.87 17.35 -4.31
N GLN A 204 -5.48 16.31 -3.72
CA GLN A 204 -4.74 15.31 -2.93
C GLN A 204 -3.76 14.54 -3.83
N ARG A 205 -4.20 14.17 -5.05
CA ARG A 205 -3.35 13.48 -6.03
C ARG A 205 -2.23 14.37 -6.54
N GLU A 206 -2.53 15.63 -6.85
CA GLU A 206 -1.55 16.61 -7.30
C GLU A 206 -0.51 16.89 -6.22
N LEU A 207 -0.93 17.05 -4.96
CA LEU A 207 -0.02 17.21 -3.84
C LEU A 207 0.82 15.95 -3.62
N ALA A 208 0.23 14.75 -3.70
CA ALA A 208 0.99 13.51 -3.59
C ALA A 208 2.11 13.45 -4.63
N MET A 209 1.80 13.77 -5.90
CA MET A 209 2.81 13.84 -6.96
C MET A 209 3.91 14.86 -6.65
N GLN A 210 3.54 16.06 -6.18
CA GLN A 210 4.52 17.09 -5.81
C GLN A 210 5.40 16.65 -4.64
N LEU A 211 4.86 15.95 -3.63
CA LEU A 211 5.64 15.47 -2.49
C LEU A 211 6.61 14.35 -2.90
N ILE A 212 6.16 13.40 -3.73
CA ILE A 212 7.05 12.38 -4.30
C ILE A 212 8.17 13.02 -5.12
N ASP A 213 7.86 14.05 -5.92
CA ASP A 213 8.85 14.80 -6.71
C ASP A 213 9.89 15.53 -5.85
N LEU A 214 9.55 15.85 -4.60
CA LEU A 214 10.48 16.44 -3.62
C LEU A 214 11.33 15.40 -2.87
N GLY A 215 11.16 14.10 -3.15
CA GLY A 215 11.93 13.02 -2.55
C GLY A 215 11.24 12.29 -1.40
N VAL A 216 9.92 12.36 -1.29
CA VAL A 216 9.15 11.51 -0.36
C VAL A 216 9.09 10.08 -0.89
N ASP A 217 9.28 9.09 -0.01
CA ASP A 217 9.31 7.67 -0.37
C ASP A 217 7.98 6.97 -0.17
N ALA A 218 7.12 7.46 0.74
CA ALA A 218 5.75 7.00 0.89
C ALA A 218 4.85 8.07 1.47
N ILE A 219 3.57 8.03 1.09
CA ILE A 219 2.53 8.86 1.68
C ILE A 219 1.47 7.93 2.27
N VAL A 220 1.12 8.17 3.53
CA VAL A 220 0.10 7.39 4.24
C VAL A 220 -0.86 8.35 4.92
N GLY A 221 -2.12 8.33 4.50
CA GLY A 221 -3.12 9.28 4.95
C GLY A 221 -4.13 8.73 5.96
N HIS A 222 -4.83 9.66 6.59
CA HIS A 222 -5.91 9.52 7.56
C HIS A 222 -6.85 10.73 7.47
N HIS A 223 -7.91 10.77 8.31
CA HIS A 223 -9.01 11.75 8.36
C HIS A 223 -10.33 11.31 7.69
N PRO A 224 -10.36 10.77 6.45
CA PRO A 224 -11.64 10.42 5.83
C PRO A 224 -12.46 9.38 6.61
N HIS A 225 -11.87 8.71 7.61
CA HIS A 225 -12.44 7.60 8.41
C HIS A 225 -12.86 6.36 7.60
N VAL A 226 -12.71 6.40 6.28
CA VAL A 226 -12.86 5.30 5.33
C VAL A 226 -11.55 5.11 4.59
N THR A 227 -11.31 3.90 4.10
CA THR A 227 -10.19 3.64 3.20
C THR A 227 -10.38 4.41 1.90
N GLN A 228 -9.29 4.98 1.40
CA GLN A 228 -9.24 5.53 0.05
C GLN A 228 -8.37 4.67 -0.85
N THR A 229 -8.29 5.06 -2.13
CA THR A 229 -7.50 4.39 -3.15
C THR A 229 -6.03 4.28 -2.76
N ILE A 230 -5.34 3.34 -3.39
CA ILE A 230 -3.89 3.20 -3.32
C ILE A 230 -3.33 3.36 -4.72
N GLU A 231 -2.23 4.09 -4.84
CA GLU A 231 -1.54 4.34 -6.11
C GLU A 231 -0.04 4.16 -5.89
N TYR A 232 0.69 3.91 -6.97
CA TYR A 232 2.13 4.16 -7.02
C TYR A 232 2.38 5.34 -7.94
N ILE A 233 3.07 6.36 -7.42
CA ILE A 233 3.51 7.52 -8.20
C ILE A 233 5.03 7.45 -8.25
N LYS A 234 5.61 7.38 -9.46
CA LYS A 234 7.06 7.23 -9.66
C LYS A 234 7.68 6.11 -8.77
N ASP A 235 7.02 4.96 -8.79
CA ASP A 235 7.40 3.77 -8.02
C ASP A 235 7.29 3.90 -6.49
N LYS A 236 6.74 5.00 -5.95
CA LYS A 236 6.52 5.21 -4.52
C LYS A 236 5.05 5.00 -4.12
N PRO A 237 4.75 4.27 -3.03
CA PRO A 237 3.38 4.01 -2.60
C PRO A 237 2.70 5.25 -2.01
N VAL A 238 1.45 5.47 -2.42
CA VAL A 238 0.56 6.50 -1.89
C VAL A 238 -0.73 5.83 -1.43
N ILE A 239 -0.89 5.72 -0.10
CA ILE A 239 -2.10 5.23 0.55
C ILE A 239 -2.87 6.45 1.05
N TYR A 240 -3.91 6.88 0.34
CA TYR A 240 -4.56 8.17 0.60
C TYR A 240 -5.32 8.22 1.94
N SER A 241 -5.85 7.09 2.39
CA SER A 241 -6.46 6.95 3.72
C SER A 241 -6.48 5.49 4.16
N LEU A 242 -6.06 5.23 5.40
CA LEU A 242 -6.15 3.93 6.06
C LEU A 242 -7.53 3.63 6.64
N GLY A 243 -8.37 4.65 6.83
CA GLY A 243 -9.61 4.56 7.61
C GLY A 243 -9.36 4.53 9.12
N ASN A 244 -10.26 3.91 9.88
CA ASN A 244 -10.16 3.81 11.34
C ASN A 244 -9.32 2.60 11.79
N PHE A 245 -8.75 2.68 12.98
CA PHE A 245 -8.17 1.52 13.66
C PHE A 245 -8.88 1.20 14.98
N VAL A 246 -8.98 2.17 15.89
CA VAL A 246 -9.77 2.10 17.12
C VAL A 246 -10.66 3.32 17.13
N ALA A 247 -11.96 3.15 16.90
CA ALA A 247 -12.89 4.27 16.75
C ALA A 247 -14.33 3.82 17.01
N ASP A 248 -15.24 4.78 17.17
CA ASP A 248 -16.69 4.53 17.23
C ASP A 248 -17.36 4.89 15.88
N PRO A 249 -17.25 4.02 14.85
CA PRO A 249 -17.68 4.35 13.49
C PRO A 249 -19.21 4.44 13.43
N TYR A 250 -19.68 5.61 12.99
CA TYR A 250 -21.11 5.89 12.83
C TYR A 250 -21.68 5.38 11.50
N MET A 251 -20.83 5.16 10.48
CA MET A 251 -21.22 4.61 9.17
C MET A 251 -20.62 3.22 8.91
N THR A 252 -21.29 2.44 8.07
CA THR A 252 -20.86 1.06 7.72
C THR A 252 -19.52 1.04 6.99
N ASP A 253 -19.26 1.99 6.09
CA ASP A 253 -18.00 2.03 5.35
C ASP A 253 -16.80 2.34 6.25
N ALA A 254 -17.01 3.10 7.32
CA ALA A 254 -16.00 3.42 8.32
C ALA A 254 -15.62 2.22 9.22
N ARG A 255 -16.26 1.05 9.02
CA ARG A 255 -15.97 -0.19 9.76
C ARG A 255 -14.96 -1.09 9.05
N SER A 256 -14.37 -0.66 7.95
CA SER A 256 -13.41 -1.46 7.20
C SER A 256 -12.22 -0.60 6.84
N SER A 257 -11.03 -1.09 7.18
CA SER A 257 -9.81 -0.29 7.22
C SER A 257 -8.57 -1.13 6.93
N TYR A 258 -7.43 -0.46 6.82
CA TYR A 258 -6.14 -1.10 6.61
C TYR A 258 -5.21 -0.89 7.80
N VAL A 259 -4.38 -1.90 8.05
CA VAL A 259 -3.08 -1.71 8.70
C VAL A 259 -2.02 -1.94 7.65
N VAL A 260 -1.07 -1.00 7.55
CA VAL A 260 0.07 -1.08 6.64
C VAL A 260 1.31 -1.47 7.44
N GLU A 261 2.06 -2.45 6.94
CA GLU A 261 3.43 -2.73 7.38
C GLU A 261 4.39 -2.40 6.23
N LEU A 262 5.43 -1.63 6.54
CA LEU A 262 6.53 -1.32 5.64
C LEU A 262 7.77 -2.08 6.09
N GLU A 263 8.44 -2.76 5.16
CA GLU A 263 9.79 -3.27 5.35
C GLU A 263 10.78 -2.38 4.61
N ILE A 264 11.77 -1.88 5.34
CA ILE A 264 12.69 -0.84 4.86
C ILE A 264 14.14 -1.29 5.04
N ASP A 265 14.91 -1.16 3.97
CA ASP A 265 16.38 -1.18 4.03
C ASP A 265 16.93 0.22 3.70
N GLN A 266 17.49 0.41 2.51
CA GLN A 266 17.86 1.73 1.97
C GLN A 266 16.66 2.41 1.33
N GLU A 267 15.67 1.62 0.92
CA GLU A 267 14.39 2.03 0.37
C GLU A 267 13.27 1.18 0.95
N ILE A 268 12.02 1.51 0.61
CA ILE A 268 10.85 0.71 0.97
C ILE A 268 10.80 -0.50 0.03
N GLU A 269 11.17 -1.67 0.54
CA GLU A 269 11.24 -2.90 -0.25
C GLU A 269 9.91 -3.66 -0.30
N ALA A 270 9.08 -3.51 0.72
CA ALA A 270 7.78 -4.16 0.78
C ALA A 270 6.74 -3.28 1.46
N VAL A 271 5.53 -3.29 0.88
CA VAL A 271 4.32 -2.73 1.46
C VAL A 271 3.33 -3.87 1.67
N LYS A 272 2.97 -4.13 2.93
CA LYS A 272 2.05 -5.21 3.29
C LYS A 272 0.76 -4.61 3.86
N LEU A 273 -0.36 -5.13 3.40
CA LEU A 273 -1.69 -4.73 3.81
C LEU A 273 -2.36 -5.82 4.63
N THR A 274 -2.93 -5.43 5.76
CA THR A 274 -3.85 -6.26 6.55
C THR A 274 -5.21 -5.57 6.61
N PRO A 275 -6.21 -6.04 5.86
CA PRO A 275 -7.58 -5.56 6.00
C PRO A 275 -8.16 -5.92 7.38
N VAL A 276 -8.70 -4.92 8.07
CA VAL A 276 -9.32 -5.08 9.39
C VAL A 276 -10.76 -4.59 9.39
N ALA A 277 -11.60 -5.25 10.18
CA ALA A 277 -12.97 -4.84 10.44
C ALA A 277 -13.07 -4.22 11.84
N ILE A 278 -13.67 -3.04 11.95
CA ILE A 278 -13.94 -2.41 13.24
C ILE A 278 -15.22 -3.02 13.81
N LYS A 279 -15.07 -3.84 14.84
CA LYS A 279 -16.17 -4.53 15.53
C LYS A 279 -16.18 -4.12 17.00
N ASN A 280 -17.29 -3.55 17.46
CA ASN A 280 -17.42 -2.98 18.82
C ASN A 280 -16.31 -1.99 19.15
N CYS A 281 -15.99 -1.13 18.19
CA CYS A 281 -14.99 -0.08 18.27
C CYS A 281 -13.51 -0.51 18.19
N PHE A 282 -13.22 -1.80 18.08
CA PHE A 282 -11.85 -2.34 18.01
C PHE A 282 -11.62 -3.10 16.71
N PRO A 283 -10.38 -3.11 16.19
CA PRO A 283 -10.05 -3.80 14.96
C PRO A 283 -10.04 -5.31 15.18
N LYS A 284 -10.55 -6.05 14.19
CA LYS A 284 -10.42 -7.49 14.09
C LYS A 284 -9.87 -7.85 12.72
N THR A 285 -8.85 -8.69 12.69
CA THR A 285 -8.38 -9.31 11.45
C THR A 285 -9.53 -10.10 10.82
N MET A 286 -9.70 -9.94 9.52
CA MET A 286 -10.76 -10.60 8.78
C MET A 286 -10.28 -11.98 8.29
N ALA A 287 -11.21 -12.92 8.09
CA ALA A 287 -10.89 -14.15 7.36
C ALA A 287 -10.54 -13.83 5.89
N LEU A 288 -9.75 -14.67 5.22
CA LEU A 288 -9.26 -14.40 3.86
C LEU A 288 -10.37 -14.00 2.87
N ASN A 289 -11.52 -14.68 2.87
CA ASN A 289 -12.64 -14.35 2.00
C ASN A 289 -13.24 -12.95 2.28
N ASP A 290 -13.31 -12.56 3.56
CA ASP A 290 -13.79 -11.25 3.98
C ASP A 290 -12.74 -10.17 3.61
N GLN A 291 -11.45 -10.47 3.76
CA GLN A 291 -10.36 -9.60 3.29
C GLN A 291 -10.46 -9.36 1.78
N MET A 292 -10.61 -10.42 0.99
CA MET A 292 -10.79 -10.30 -0.47
C MET A 292 -12.02 -9.47 -0.84
N THR A 293 -13.10 -9.60 -0.08
CA THR A 293 -14.32 -8.80 -0.29
C THR A 293 -14.10 -7.33 0.05
N ALA A 294 -13.41 -7.04 1.16
CA ALA A 294 -13.05 -5.68 1.53
C ALA A 294 -12.12 -5.03 0.49
N LEU A 295 -11.05 -5.73 0.09
CA LEU A 295 -10.09 -5.26 -0.91
C LEU A 295 -10.76 -4.97 -2.25
N LYS A 296 -11.74 -5.78 -2.67
CA LYS A 296 -12.51 -5.51 -3.89
C LYS A 296 -13.27 -4.20 -3.85
N ARG A 297 -13.81 -3.82 -2.68
CA ARG A 297 -14.50 -2.55 -2.52
C ARG A 297 -13.50 -1.40 -2.48
N HIS A 298 -12.48 -1.55 -1.65
CA HIS A 298 -11.57 -0.47 -1.30
C HIS A 298 -10.61 -0.10 -2.42
N LEU A 299 -10.15 -1.11 -3.16
CA LEU A 299 -9.18 -0.90 -4.22
C LEU A 299 -9.84 -0.61 -5.56
N ARG A 300 -11.18 -0.58 -5.68
CA ARG A 300 -11.89 -0.41 -6.96
C ARG A 300 -11.38 0.71 -7.86
N PHE A 301 -10.92 1.83 -7.29
CA PHE A 301 -10.41 2.98 -8.03
C PHE A 301 -8.88 3.14 -7.93
N SER A 302 -8.18 2.08 -7.54
CA SER A 302 -6.73 2.03 -7.37
C SER A 302 -6.03 1.53 -8.63
N ASN A 303 -4.72 1.76 -8.71
CA ASN A 303 -3.87 1.22 -9.78
C ASN A 303 -2.72 0.40 -9.16
N VAL A 304 -3.06 -0.77 -8.64
CA VAL A 304 -2.16 -1.60 -7.83
C VAL A 304 -2.47 -3.09 -7.99
N SER A 305 -1.48 -3.91 -7.72
CA SER A 305 -1.60 -5.36 -7.63
C SER A 305 -1.24 -5.84 -6.23
N LEU A 306 -1.84 -6.97 -5.86
CA LEU A 306 -1.62 -7.65 -4.59
C LEU A 306 -1.42 -9.14 -4.85
N TYR A 307 -0.62 -9.79 -4.01
CA TYR A 307 -0.74 -11.22 -3.77
C TYR A 307 -0.76 -11.54 -2.28
N HIS A 308 -1.30 -12.69 -1.90
CA HIS A 308 -1.40 -13.11 -0.50
C HIS A 308 -0.36 -14.19 -0.18
N ASP A 309 0.55 -13.94 0.77
CA ASP A 309 1.64 -14.85 1.16
C ASP A 309 1.35 -15.67 2.43
N ASP A 310 0.10 -16.09 2.58
CA ASP A 310 -0.50 -16.74 3.76
C ASP A 310 -0.62 -15.87 5.01
N GLN A 311 0.17 -14.80 5.13
CA GLN A 311 0.12 -13.88 6.26
C GLN A 311 -0.42 -12.51 5.88
N TYR A 312 0.04 -11.96 4.75
CA TYR A 312 -0.25 -10.58 4.37
C TYR A 312 -0.60 -10.46 2.88
N TRP A 313 -1.25 -9.36 2.53
CA TRP A 313 -1.35 -8.92 1.14
C TRP A 313 -0.14 -8.05 0.81
N LYS A 314 0.76 -8.53 -0.04
CA LYS A 314 1.89 -7.74 -0.55
C LYS A 314 1.43 -6.90 -1.72
N LEU A 315 1.56 -5.59 -1.57
CA LEU A 315 1.20 -4.60 -2.56
C LEU A 315 2.38 -4.35 -3.52
N MET A 316 2.08 -4.21 -4.81
CA MET A 316 3.04 -3.84 -5.85
C MET A 316 2.36 -3.08 -6.99
N GLN A 317 3.17 -2.52 -7.88
CA GLN A 317 2.67 -1.98 -9.14
C GLN A 317 2.18 -3.08 -10.07
N THR A 318 1.19 -2.77 -10.90
CA THR A 318 0.63 -3.71 -11.87
C THR A 318 1.68 -4.23 -12.86
N LYS A 319 2.60 -3.36 -13.30
CA LYS A 319 3.73 -3.74 -14.16
C LYS A 319 4.75 -4.70 -13.49
N ASN A 320 4.76 -4.79 -12.17
CA ASN A 320 5.70 -5.60 -11.39
C ASN A 320 5.12 -6.96 -10.94
N ILE A 321 3.92 -7.34 -11.43
CA ILE A 321 3.35 -8.65 -11.10
C ILE A 321 4.31 -9.76 -11.52
N ASN A 322 4.62 -10.65 -10.57
CA ASN A 322 5.35 -11.87 -10.82
C ASN A 322 4.46 -13.08 -10.50
N PHE A 323 4.18 -13.92 -11.49
CA PHE A 323 3.38 -15.13 -11.31
C PHE A 323 4.15 -16.33 -10.74
N SER A 324 5.46 -16.14 -10.47
CA SER A 324 6.32 -17.10 -9.78
C SER A 324 6.33 -16.93 -8.27
N GLU A 325 5.68 -15.90 -7.74
CA GLU A 325 5.54 -15.67 -6.30
C GLU A 325 4.90 -16.89 -5.61
N PRO A 326 5.30 -17.22 -4.37
CA PRO A 326 4.80 -18.37 -3.62
C PRO A 326 3.38 -18.11 -3.09
N THR A 327 2.42 -17.94 -3.99
CA THR A 327 1.03 -17.62 -3.70
C THR A 327 0.10 -18.32 -4.69
N ASP A 328 -1.14 -18.52 -4.26
CA ASP A 328 -2.20 -19.01 -5.12
C ASP A 328 -3.19 -17.90 -5.52
N ILE A 329 -3.06 -16.67 -5.01
CA ILE A 329 -4.06 -15.63 -5.20
C ILE A 329 -3.39 -14.30 -5.52
N TRP A 330 -3.73 -13.75 -6.68
CA TRP A 330 -3.44 -12.36 -7.06
C TRP A 330 -4.74 -11.58 -7.21
N MET A 331 -4.69 -10.32 -6.84
CA MET A 331 -5.71 -9.33 -7.11
C MET A 331 -5.07 -8.14 -7.82
N ILE A 332 -5.68 -7.68 -8.90
CA ILE A 332 -5.13 -6.61 -9.73
C ILE A 332 -6.23 -5.59 -9.89
N SER A 333 -6.02 -4.38 -9.36
CA SER A 333 -6.91 -3.25 -9.57
C SER A 333 -6.32 -2.31 -10.60
N GLU A 334 -7.03 -2.13 -11.71
CA GLU A 334 -6.63 -1.23 -12.77
C GLU A 334 -7.86 -0.80 -13.58
N LYS A 335 -7.89 0.46 -14.07
CA LYS A 335 -8.96 1.00 -14.93
C LYS A 335 -10.38 0.74 -14.41
N ASN A 336 -10.60 0.96 -13.11
CA ASN A 336 -11.89 0.75 -12.42
C ASN A 336 -12.39 -0.70 -12.47
N THR A 337 -11.47 -1.66 -12.59
CA THR A 337 -11.76 -3.09 -12.59
C THR A 337 -10.87 -3.83 -11.62
N ILE A 338 -11.34 -5.00 -11.19
CA ILE A 338 -10.58 -5.90 -10.33
C ILE A 338 -10.50 -7.27 -10.95
N SER A 339 -9.29 -7.68 -11.30
CA SER A 339 -9.00 -9.04 -11.71
C SER A 339 -8.58 -9.88 -10.52
N MET A 340 -9.24 -11.02 -10.40
CA MET A 340 -8.93 -12.07 -9.45
C MET A 340 -8.30 -13.22 -10.21
N LEU A 341 -7.04 -13.51 -9.92
CA LEU A 341 -6.36 -14.67 -10.45
C LEU A 341 -6.11 -15.66 -9.33
N LYS A 342 -6.55 -16.91 -9.51
CA LYS A 342 -6.27 -18.00 -8.59
C LYS A 342 -5.46 -19.11 -9.28
N LYS A 343 -4.31 -19.49 -8.73
CA LYS A 343 -3.59 -20.69 -9.15
C LYS A 343 -4.40 -21.92 -8.75
N PHE A 344 -4.68 -22.78 -9.72
CA PHE A 344 -5.40 -24.03 -9.52
C PHE A 344 -4.45 -25.23 -9.54
N SER A 345 -3.41 -25.17 -10.38
CA SER A 345 -2.27 -26.08 -10.40
C SER A 345 -1.04 -25.36 -10.97
N GLU A 346 0.13 -26.02 -11.04
CA GLU A 346 1.38 -25.41 -11.53
C GLU A 346 1.26 -24.69 -12.88
N LYS A 347 0.36 -25.15 -13.76
CA LYS A 347 0.16 -24.61 -15.11
C LYS A 347 -1.31 -24.35 -15.41
N SER A 348 -2.11 -24.08 -14.38
CA SER A 348 -3.53 -23.77 -14.54
C SER A 348 -3.94 -22.66 -13.59
N TYR A 349 -4.60 -21.65 -14.14
CA TYR A 349 -5.07 -20.49 -13.38
C TYR A 349 -6.54 -20.22 -13.69
N LEU A 350 -7.27 -19.71 -12.72
CA LEU A 350 -8.64 -19.24 -12.85
C LEU A 350 -8.61 -17.71 -12.81
N LEU A 351 -9.03 -17.08 -13.89
CA LEU A 351 -9.18 -15.62 -13.97
C LEU A 351 -10.66 -15.26 -13.90
N LYS A 352 -10.97 -14.26 -13.08
CA LYS A 352 -12.29 -13.63 -13.01
C LYS A 352 -12.13 -12.12 -12.91
N LEU A 353 -12.88 -11.37 -13.70
CA LEU A 353 -12.87 -9.91 -13.68
C LEU A 353 -14.13 -9.38 -12.98
N GLN A 354 -13.99 -8.28 -12.27
CA GLN A 354 -15.08 -7.48 -11.72
C GLN A 354 -15.01 -6.07 -12.33
N LYS A 355 -16.09 -5.59 -12.93
CA LYS A 355 -16.23 -4.21 -13.40
C LYS A 355 -17.48 -3.59 -12.75
N GLY A 356 -17.26 -2.70 -11.79
CA GLY A 356 -18.32 -2.23 -10.91
C GLY A 356 -18.94 -3.36 -10.08
N GLU A 357 -20.27 -3.48 -10.14
CA GLU A 357 -21.03 -4.55 -9.47
C GLU A 357 -21.06 -5.87 -10.29
N VAL A 358 -20.56 -5.84 -11.53
CA VAL A 358 -20.67 -6.97 -12.46
C VAL A 358 -19.45 -7.88 -12.35
N MET A 359 -19.71 -9.16 -12.09
CA MET A 359 -18.71 -10.23 -12.11
C MET A 359 -18.79 -11.00 -13.43
N THR A 360 -17.65 -11.27 -14.07
CA THR A 360 -17.60 -12.06 -15.30
C THR A 360 -17.71 -13.58 -15.06
N ASN A 361 -17.82 -14.33 -16.14
CA ASN A 361 -17.45 -15.75 -16.17
C ASN A 361 -16.02 -15.98 -15.69
N VAL A 362 -15.74 -17.20 -15.23
CA VAL A 362 -14.39 -17.65 -14.89
C VAL A 362 -13.72 -18.20 -16.14
N LEU A 363 -12.54 -17.68 -16.47
CA LEU A 363 -11.69 -18.23 -17.52
C LEU A 363 -10.64 -19.15 -16.91
N GLN A 364 -10.49 -20.34 -17.48
CA GLN A 364 -9.38 -21.22 -17.16
C GLN A 364 -8.23 -20.98 -18.15
N LEU A 365 -7.09 -20.59 -17.60
CA LEU A 365 -5.86 -20.32 -18.34
C LEU A 365 -4.92 -21.50 -18.18
N HIS A 366 -4.46 -22.07 -19.29
CA HIS A 366 -3.58 -23.24 -19.30
C HIS A 366 -2.18 -22.86 -19.78
N GLY A 367 -1.17 -23.08 -18.94
CA GLY A 367 0.21 -22.68 -19.16
C GLY A 367 0.78 -21.92 -17.96
N SER A 368 2.02 -21.46 -18.10
CA SER A 368 2.67 -20.60 -17.10
C SER A 368 2.44 -19.14 -17.48
N LEU A 369 1.93 -18.33 -16.54
CA LEU A 369 1.68 -16.91 -16.80
C LEU A 369 2.96 -16.08 -16.62
N SER A 370 3.07 -14.97 -17.34
CA SER A 370 4.26 -14.10 -17.28
C SER A 370 3.94 -12.60 -17.22
N GLU A 371 2.94 -12.12 -17.94
CA GLU A 371 2.53 -10.70 -17.93
C GLU A 371 1.01 -10.57 -17.89
N TYR A 372 0.54 -9.42 -17.41
CA TYR A 372 -0.85 -9.04 -17.34
C TYR A 372 -1.02 -7.56 -17.64
N HIS A 373 -1.88 -7.21 -18.59
CA HIS A 373 -2.22 -5.83 -18.92
C HIS A 373 -3.72 -5.68 -19.15
N ILE A 374 -4.24 -4.48 -18.88
CA ILE A 374 -5.60 -4.09 -19.24
C ILE A 374 -5.54 -2.90 -20.19
N ALA A 375 -6.12 -3.03 -21.37
CA ALA A 375 -6.25 -1.94 -22.34
C ALA A 375 -7.37 -2.19 -23.33
N ASP A 376 -7.80 -1.17 -24.05
CA ASP A 376 -8.63 -1.32 -25.24
C ASP A 376 -7.69 -1.52 -26.43
N ILE A 377 -7.20 -2.75 -26.63
CA ILE A 377 -6.08 -3.02 -27.55
C ILE A 377 -6.53 -3.06 -29.01
N ASN A 378 -7.80 -3.35 -29.24
CA ASN A 378 -8.41 -3.34 -30.57
C ASN A 378 -9.09 -2.00 -30.91
N ASN A 379 -9.08 -1.02 -29.99
CA ASN A 379 -9.63 0.32 -30.18
C ASN A 379 -11.13 0.32 -30.49
N ASP A 380 -11.89 -0.55 -29.82
CA ASP A 380 -13.34 -0.69 -29.99
C ASP A 380 -14.16 -0.14 -28.79
N ASP A 381 -13.50 0.62 -27.91
CA ASP A 381 -14.03 1.15 -26.65
C ASP A 381 -14.46 0.06 -25.64
N HIS A 382 -14.04 -1.20 -25.85
CA HIS A 382 -14.15 -2.26 -24.87
C HIS A 382 -12.85 -2.48 -24.10
N LEU A 383 -12.99 -3.11 -22.94
CA LEU A 383 -11.86 -3.39 -22.08
C LEU A 383 -11.32 -4.77 -22.43
N ASP A 384 -10.04 -4.86 -22.77
CA ASP A 384 -9.36 -6.13 -23.01
C ASP A 384 -8.37 -6.46 -21.91
N VAL A 385 -8.28 -7.75 -21.63
CA VAL A 385 -7.31 -8.34 -20.72
C VAL A 385 -6.29 -9.11 -21.55
N LEU A 386 -5.04 -8.65 -21.53
CA LEU A 386 -3.92 -9.28 -22.22
C LEU A 386 -3.09 -10.06 -21.20
N ILE A 387 -2.74 -11.29 -21.54
CA ILE A 387 -2.04 -12.20 -20.63
C ILE A 387 -0.95 -12.93 -21.39
N GLY A 388 0.28 -12.88 -20.88
CA GLY A 388 1.38 -13.70 -21.36
C GLY A 388 1.22 -15.12 -20.84
N ILE A 389 1.10 -16.10 -21.75
CA ILE A 389 0.94 -17.52 -21.39
C ILE A 389 1.96 -18.35 -22.16
N THR A 390 2.88 -18.97 -21.42
CA THR A 390 3.83 -19.94 -21.96
C THR A 390 3.17 -21.32 -22.03
N LYS A 391 2.86 -21.76 -23.25
CA LYS A 391 2.15 -23.04 -23.52
C LYS A 391 2.44 -23.60 -24.92
N LYS A 392 2.22 -24.91 -25.05
CA LYS A 392 2.13 -25.60 -26.35
C LYS A 392 0.72 -25.43 -26.92
N VAL A 393 0.59 -25.40 -28.24
CA VAL A 393 -0.72 -25.39 -28.92
C VAL A 393 -0.78 -26.51 -29.95
N LYS A 394 -1.99 -26.84 -30.42
CA LYS A 394 -2.22 -28.01 -31.28
C LYS A 394 -1.35 -28.03 -32.55
N PHE A 395 -1.09 -26.86 -33.13
CA PHE A 395 -0.35 -26.71 -34.39
C PHE A 395 1.08 -26.20 -34.20
N ASP A 396 1.52 -26.04 -32.94
CA ASP A 396 2.89 -25.66 -32.60
C ASP A 396 3.25 -26.28 -31.24
N SER A 397 4.01 -27.38 -31.28
CA SER A 397 4.40 -28.17 -30.12
C SER A 397 5.53 -27.55 -29.31
N THR A 398 6.10 -26.43 -29.76
CA THR A 398 7.14 -25.72 -29.01
C THR A 398 6.52 -24.95 -27.85
N LEU A 399 7.22 -24.96 -26.72
CA LEU A 399 6.81 -24.21 -25.54
C LEU A 399 7.26 -22.76 -25.74
N LYS A 400 6.30 -21.88 -25.99
CA LYS A 400 6.56 -20.46 -26.28
C LYS A 400 5.61 -19.57 -25.52
N LYS A 401 6.06 -18.37 -25.18
CA LYS A 401 5.20 -17.31 -24.65
C LYS A 401 4.25 -16.84 -25.74
N ARG A 402 2.97 -16.73 -25.41
CA ARG A 402 1.90 -16.30 -26.31
C ARG A 402 1.09 -15.22 -25.63
N VAL A 403 0.80 -14.14 -26.34
CA VAL A 403 -0.10 -13.10 -25.86
C VAL A 403 -1.53 -13.57 -26.12
N ASN A 404 -2.27 -13.78 -25.04
CA ASN A 404 -3.68 -14.18 -25.06
C ASN A 404 -4.52 -12.96 -24.66
N ILE A 405 -5.53 -12.63 -25.45
CA ILE A 405 -6.36 -11.44 -25.29
C ILE A 405 -7.82 -11.85 -25.15
N TYR A 406 -8.46 -11.33 -24.10
CA TYR A 406 -9.86 -11.55 -23.81
C TYR A 406 -10.58 -10.21 -23.68
N THR A 407 -11.60 -10.00 -24.50
CA THR A 407 -12.40 -8.78 -24.47
C THR A 407 -13.56 -8.91 -23.49
N TYR A 408 -13.84 -7.84 -22.74
CA TYR A 408 -15.01 -7.73 -21.88
C TYR A 408 -16.23 -7.28 -22.71
N LYS A 409 -17.11 -8.23 -23.04
CA LYS A 409 -18.32 -7.99 -23.83
C LYS A 409 -19.49 -8.80 -23.26
N ASP A 410 -20.67 -8.18 -23.21
CA ASP A 410 -21.90 -8.78 -22.66
C ASP A 410 -21.73 -9.31 -21.23
N LYS A 411 -21.04 -8.54 -20.38
CA LYS A 411 -20.75 -8.91 -18.97
C LYS A 411 -19.89 -10.19 -18.81
N ALA A 412 -19.19 -10.60 -19.85
CA ALA A 412 -18.31 -11.77 -19.86
C ALA A 412 -16.95 -11.44 -20.50
N LEU A 413 -15.92 -12.17 -20.11
CA LEU A 413 -14.66 -12.24 -20.85
C LEU A 413 -14.79 -13.26 -21.96
N LYS A 414 -14.61 -12.82 -23.20
CA LYS A 414 -14.64 -13.66 -24.40
C LYS A 414 -13.26 -13.66 -25.06
N PRO A 415 -12.78 -14.79 -25.60
CA PRO A 415 -11.57 -14.81 -26.40
C PRO A 415 -11.66 -13.80 -27.55
N LEU A 416 -10.72 -12.88 -27.63
CA LEU A 416 -10.54 -11.97 -28.76
C LEU A 416 -9.42 -12.51 -29.65
N TRP A 417 -8.27 -12.86 -29.06
CA TRP A 417 -7.12 -13.37 -29.80
C TRP A 417 -6.30 -14.35 -28.93
N LEU A 418 -6.02 -15.56 -29.42
CA LEU A 418 -5.39 -16.63 -28.63
C LEU A 418 -3.97 -17.00 -29.12
N GLY A 419 -3.26 -16.02 -29.67
CA GLY A 419 -1.80 -16.08 -29.86
C GLY A 419 -1.33 -17.08 -30.92
N THR A 420 -1.74 -16.88 -32.18
CA THR A 420 -1.37 -17.79 -33.29
C THR A 420 0.08 -17.65 -33.73
N LYS A 421 0.68 -16.45 -33.68
CA LYS A 421 2.15 -16.13 -33.74
C LYS A 421 2.31 -14.66 -34.19
N LEU A 422 3.19 -13.91 -33.53
CA LEU A 422 3.69 -12.61 -34.02
C LEU A 422 4.92 -12.85 -34.92
N VAL A 423 5.62 -11.81 -35.37
CA VAL A 423 6.70 -12.01 -36.35
C VAL A 423 7.80 -12.95 -35.79
N ASN A 424 8.24 -12.74 -34.54
CA ASN A 424 9.18 -13.61 -33.84
C ASN A 424 8.64 -14.08 -32.47
N ASP A 425 9.46 -14.84 -31.73
CA ASP A 425 9.10 -15.32 -30.40
C ASP A 425 9.14 -14.15 -29.39
N VAL A 426 8.02 -13.96 -28.68
CA VAL A 426 7.83 -12.85 -27.75
C VAL A 426 8.54 -13.13 -26.43
N GLU A 427 9.39 -12.21 -26.01
CA GLU A 427 10.02 -12.23 -24.69
C GLU A 427 9.24 -11.41 -23.68
N SER A 428 8.72 -10.25 -24.08
CA SER A 428 7.80 -9.45 -23.27
C SER A 428 6.88 -8.63 -24.15
N PHE A 429 5.79 -8.14 -23.58
CA PHE A 429 4.87 -7.26 -24.27
C PHE A 429 4.29 -6.18 -23.35
N GLY A 430 3.75 -5.14 -23.94
CA GLY A 430 3.09 -4.04 -23.24
C GLY A 430 2.05 -3.37 -24.13
N VAL A 431 1.54 -2.23 -23.66
CA VAL A 431 0.58 -1.42 -24.40
C VAL A 431 1.09 0.00 -24.50
N LEU A 432 1.19 0.51 -25.73
CA LEU A 432 1.53 1.89 -26.02
C LEU A 432 0.26 2.64 -26.41
N LYS A 433 -0.02 3.77 -25.76
CA LYS A 433 -1.08 4.70 -26.19
C LYS A 433 -0.47 5.88 -26.95
N LYS A 434 -0.83 6.07 -28.23
CA LYS A 434 -0.37 7.16 -29.10
C LYS A 434 -1.54 7.63 -29.97
N ASN A 435 -1.74 8.94 -30.08
CA ASN A 435 -2.84 9.54 -30.86
C ASN A 435 -4.21 8.92 -30.56
N GLU A 436 -4.54 8.78 -29.28
CA GLU A 436 -5.78 8.18 -28.76
C GLU A 436 -5.96 6.68 -29.06
N LYS A 437 -5.11 6.06 -29.87
CA LYS A 437 -5.08 4.62 -30.14
C LYS A 437 -4.13 3.89 -29.21
N ASN A 438 -4.43 2.63 -28.93
CA ASN A 438 -3.57 1.67 -28.27
C ASN A 438 -2.93 0.74 -29.30
N TYR A 439 -1.67 0.38 -29.03
CA TYR A 439 -0.84 -0.51 -29.83
C TYR A 439 -0.24 -1.58 -28.92
N LEU A 440 -0.07 -2.78 -29.45
CA LEU A 440 0.67 -3.85 -28.78
C LEU A 440 2.16 -3.61 -29.01
N THR A 441 2.92 -3.45 -27.95
CA THR A 441 4.39 -3.41 -28.03
C THR A 441 4.96 -4.74 -27.59
N THR A 442 6.06 -5.16 -28.20
CA THR A 442 6.73 -6.41 -27.85
C THR A 442 8.24 -6.28 -27.92
N VAL A 443 8.93 -6.98 -27.03
CA VAL A 443 10.33 -7.35 -27.21
C VAL A 443 10.35 -8.77 -27.75
N GLU A 444 10.97 -8.99 -28.91
CA GLU A 444 11.01 -10.29 -29.58
C GLU A 444 12.43 -10.76 -29.84
N THR A 445 12.66 -12.06 -29.79
CA THR A 445 13.97 -12.69 -30.04
C THR A 445 14.17 -12.94 -31.53
N LEU A 446 15.17 -12.31 -32.15
CA LEU A 446 15.59 -12.57 -33.54
C LEU A 446 16.46 -13.82 -33.65
N ASN A 447 17.42 -13.94 -32.74
CA ASN A 447 18.35 -15.06 -32.55
C ASN A 447 18.85 -15.03 -31.09
N GLU A 448 19.69 -15.99 -30.67
CA GLU A 448 20.09 -16.17 -29.26
C GLU A 448 20.63 -14.91 -28.57
N ASN A 449 21.21 -13.96 -29.32
CA ASN A 449 21.85 -12.76 -28.76
C ASN A 449 21.21 -11.43 -29.19
N GLU A 450 20.14 -11.48 -30.00
CA GLU A 450 19.57 -10.28 -30.61
C GLU A 450 18.07 -10.16 -30.33
N LYS A 451 17.68 -9.00 -29.79
CA LYS A 451 16.29 -8.64 -29.48
C LYS A 451 15.87 -7.46 -30.32
N VAL A 452 14.58 -7.42 -30.67
CA VAL A 452 13.98 -6.31 -31.41
C VAL A 452 12.70 -5.86 -30.73
N GLU A 453 12.53 -4.55 -30.63
CA GLU A 453 11.27 -3.94 -30.22
C GLU A 453 10.35 -3.78 -31.42
N ARG A 454 9.08 -4.13 -31.26
CA ARG A 454 8.07 -4.04 -32.31
C ARG A 454 6.79 -3.44 -31.78
N ILE A 455 6.08 -2.78 -32.69
CA ILE A 455 4.78 -2.17 -32.43
C ILE A 455 3.81 -2.76 -33.44
N TYR A 456 2.66 -3.19 -32.93
CA TYR A 456 1.60 -3.77 -33.72
C TYR A 456 0.30 -2.98 -33.54
N GLU A 457 -0.39 -2.76 -34.65
CA GLU A 457 -1.74 -2.23 -34.68
C GLU A 457 -2.74 -3.37 -34.87
N TRP A 458 -3.90 -3.25 -34.25
CA TRP A 458 -5.00 -4.18 -34.48
C TRP A 458 -5.63 -3.96 -35.86
N ASP A 459 -5.79 -5.02 -36.64
CA ASP A 459 -6.30 -5.01 -38.03
C ASP A 459 -7.48 -5.97 -38.19
N ASP A 460 -8.46 -5.87 -37.28
CA ASP A 460 -9.71 -6.65 -37.17
C ASP A 460 -9.59 -8.16 -36.90
N PHE A 461 -8.62 -8.83 -37.52
CA PHE A 461 -8.40 -10.29 -37.42
C PHE A 461 -7.19 -10.64 -36.55
N GLY A 462 -6.40 -9.64 -36.15
CA GLY A 462 -5.18 -9.83 -35.38
C GLY A 462 -4.31 -8.58 -35.39
N PHE A 463 -3.00 -8.78 -35.36
CA PHE A 463 -2.01 -7.71 -35.24
C PHE A 463 -1.17 -7.59 -36.50
N ALA A 464 -1.12 -6.39 -37.07
CA ALA A 464 -0.26 -6.01 -38.18
C ALA A 464 0.93 -5.20 -37.66
N LEU A 465 2.14 -5.52 -38.13
CA LEU A 465 3.34 -4.75 -37.79
C LEU A 465 3.20 -3.33 -38.36
N THR A 466 3.51 -2.32 -37.56
CA THR A 466 3.44 -0.91 -37.98
C THR A 466 4.78 -0.20 -37.79
N GLU A 467 5.10 0.71 -38.69
CA GLU A 467 6.33 1.52 -38.66
C GLU A 467 6.15 2.78 -37.81
N LEU A 468 5.61 2.62 -36.60
CA LEU A 468 5.56 3.70 -35.63
C LEU A 468 6.93 3.89 -34.99
N ASN A 469 7.86 4.49 -35.72
CA ASN A 469 9.12 4.96 -35.14
C ASN A 469 8.86 6.06 -34.08
#